data_AF-A0A1F8RY79-F1
#
_entry.id   AF-A0A1F8RY79-F1
#
_cell.length_a   1.000
_cell.length_b   1.000
_cell.length_c   1.000
_cell.angle_alpha   90.00
_cell.angle_beta   90.00
_cell.angle_gamma   90.00
#
_symmetry.space_group_name_H-M   'P 1'
#
loop_
_entity.id
_entity.type
_entity.pdbx_description
1 polymer ?
#
loop_
_entity_poly.entity_id
_entity_poly.type
_entity_poly.pdbx_seq_one_letter_code
_entity_poly.pdbx_strand_id
1 'polypeptide(L)'
;MEPARAVDVAIRLLGLGVDEVCFGDTIGVGVPGQVAALTGAATAAGIPLDRIAFHFHDTRGTALANVAAGLDAGVRCFDASAGGTGGCPYAPGAAGNLATEDLVYFLDASGWSHGVDLEGVLAAAQFAAQTLGKPLSTKVGQAGGWDPATGLPTGRTAAPSPGRPLGRA
;
A
#
# COMPACT_ATOMS: atom_id res chain seq x y z
N MET A 1 11.59 -6.54 -15.13
CA MET A 1 10.92 -7.48 -16.06
C MET A 1 10.64 -6.72 -17.34
N GLU A 2 10.86 -7.32 -18.51
CA GLU A 2 10.41 -6.76 -19.78
C GLU A 2 8.86 -6.64 -19.75
N PRO A 3 8.27 -5.43 -19.86
CA PRO A 3 6.82 -5.24 -19.77
C PRO A 3 6.03 -6.15 -20.71
N ALA A 4 6.55 -6.40 -21.91
CA ALA A 4 5.94 -7.27 -22.91
C ALA A 4 5.61 -8.66 -22.37
N ARG A 5 6.52 -9.27 -21.59
CA ARG A 5 6.29 -10.62 -21.08
C ARG A 5 5.18 -10.70 -20.04
N ALA A 6 5.05 -9.67 -19.20
CA ALA A 6 3.95 -9.57 -18.24
C ALA A 6 2.60 -9.39 -18.95
N VAL A 7 2.57 -8.54 -19.98
CA VAL A 7 1.38 -8.28 -20.79
C VAL A 7 0.92 -9.54 -21.55
N ASP A 8 1.84 -10.30 -22.13
CA ASP A 8 1.51 -11.58 -22.80
C ASP A 8 0.80 -12.56 -21.85
N VAL A 9 1.29 -12.66 -20.60
CA VAL A 9 0.67 -13.52 -19.59
C VAL A 9 -0.71 -12.98 -19.22
N ALA A 10 -0.84 -11.67 -19.02
CA ALA A 10 -2.11 -11.03 -18.70
C ALA A 10 -3.18 -11.28 -19.78
N ILE A 11 -2.83 -11.14 -21.07
CA ILE A 11 -3.74 -11.42 -22.19
C ILE A 11 -4.22 -12.88 -22.15
N ARG A 12 -3.30 -13.82 -21.89
CA ARG A 12 -3.66 -15.24 -21.80
C ARG A 12 -4.59 -15.52 -20.63
N LEU A 13 -4.35 -14.91 -19.47
CA LEU A 13 -5.23 -15.05 -18.31
C LEU A 13 -6.62 -14.49 -18.60
N LEU A 14 -6.72 -13.30 -19.21
CA LEU A 14 -7.98 -12.70 -19.62
C LEU A 14 -8.71 -13.56 -20.66
N GLY A 15 -7.97 -14.17 -21.59
CA GLY A 15 -8.51 -15.13 -22.57
C GLY A 15 -9.06 -16.42 -21.95
N LEU A 16 -8.65 -16.76 -20.72
CA LEU A 16 -9.23 -17.85 -19.93
C LEU A 16 -10.49 -17.44 -19.14
N GLY A 17 -10.87 -16.16 -19.19
CA GLY A 17 -12.10 -15.65 -18.59
C GLY A 17 -11.96 -15.06 -17.18
N VAL A 18 -10.75 -14.71 -16.73
CA VAL A 18 -10.61 -13.93 -15.48
C VAL A 18 -11.16 -12.51 -15.67
N ASP A 19 -11.73 -11.94 -14.61
CA ASP A 19 -12.34 -10.61 -14.65
C ASP A 19 -11.29 -9.48 -14.68
N GLU A 20 -10.21 -9.65 -13.92
CA GLU A 20 -9.15 -8.66 -13.71
C GLU A 20 -7.76 -9.35 -13.64
N VAL A 21 -6.71 -8.62 -14.01
CA VAL A 21 -5.31 -9.04 -13.84
C VAL A 21 -4.56 -8.10 -12.90
N CYS A 22 -3.95 -8.67 -11.87
CA CYS A 22 -3.10 -7.94 -10.93
C CYS A 22 -1.61 -8.13 -11.26
N PHE A 23 -0.91 -7.03 -11.58
CA PHE A 23 0.53 -7.05 -11.77
C PHE A 23 1.25 -6.88 -10.43
N GLY A 24 2.04 -7.90 -10.05
CA GLY A 24 2.74 -7.92 -8.77
C GLY A 24 4.21 -7.47 -8.84
N ASP A 25 4.61 -6.60 -7.91
CA ASP A 25 6.01 -6.31 -7.58
C ASP A 25 6.44 -7.10 -6.33
N THR A 26 6.62 -8.41 -6.51
CA THR A 26 6.82 -9.38 -5.43
C THR A 26 8.02 -9.08 -4.53
N ILE A 27 9.05 -8.43 -5.06
CA ILE A 27 10.29 -8.15 -4.32
C ILE A 27 10.45 -6.68 -3.97
N GLY A 28 9.50 -5.81 -4.36
CA GLY A 28 9.52 -4.37 -4.06
C GLY A 28 10.70 -3.65 -4.71
N VAL A 29 10.91 -3.84 -6.02
CA VAL A 29 11.96 -3.14 -6.80
C VAL A 29 11.38 -2.20 -7.86
N GLY A 30 10.06 -2.22 -8.04
CA GLY A 30 9.35 -1.40 -9.01
C GLY A 30 9.52 0.08 -8.69
N VAL A 31 9.59 0.88 -9.75
CA VAL A 31 9.64 2.33 -9.68
C VAL A 31 8.59 2.96 -10.60
N PRO A 32 8.17 4.22 -10.37
CA PRO A 32 7.06 4.86 -11.08
C PRO A 32 7.11 4.76 -12.60
N GLY A 33 8.29 4.99 -13.20
CA GLY A 33 8.47 4.90 -14.65
C GLY A 33 8.19 3.51 -15.22
N GLN A 34 8.45 2.44 -14.46
CA GLN A 34 8.14 1.07 -14.87
C GLN A 34 6.65 0.77 -14.79
N VAL A 35 5.95 1.33 -13.80
CA VAL A 35 4.48 1.22 -13.67
C VAL A 35 3.80 1.89 -14.86
N ALA A 36 4.23 3.10 -15.21
CA ALA A 36 3.71 3.82 -16.37
C ALA A 36 3.97 3.05 -17.67
N ALA A 37 5.18 2.53 -17.87
CA ALA A 37 5.53 1.75 -19.05
C ALA A 37 4.72 0.45 -19.16
N LEU A 38 4.53 -0.28 -18.06
CA LEU A 38 3.74 -1.52 -18.03
C LEU A 38 2.26 -1.25 -18.30
N THR A 39 1.68 -0.21 -17.68
CA THR A 39 0.28 0.19 -17.92
C THR A 39 0.08 0.62 -19.38
N GLY A 40 1.01 1.39 -19.94
CA GLY A 40 0.98 1.79 -21.35
C GLY A 40 1.08 0.60 -22.30
N ALA A 41 1.94 -0.38 -22.01
CA ALA A 41 2.05 -1.60 -22.81
C ALA A 41 0.78 -2.47 -22.72
N ALA A 42 0.19 -2.61 -21.53
CA ALA A 42 -1.04 -3.39 -21.32
C ALA A 42 -2.23 -2.78 -22.08
N THR A 43 -2.40 -1.46 -21.98
CA THR A 43 -3.47 -0.74 -22.68
C THR A 43 -3.27 -0.74 -24.19
N ALA A 44 -2.04 -0.57 -24.68
CA ALA A 44 -1.73 -0.69 -26.11
C ALA A 44 -2.02 -2.09 -26.67
N ALA A 45 -1.93 -3.13 -25.84
CA ALA A 45 -2.29 -4.50 -26.21
C ALA A 45 -3.80 -4.81 -26.06
N GLY A 46 -4.62 -3.80 -25.73
CA GLY A 46 -6.07 -3.91 -25.67
C GLY A 46 -6.62 -4.36 -24.32
N ILE A 47 -5.82 -4.36 -23.24
CA ILE A 47 -6.32 -4.61 -21.88
C ILE A 47 -6.98 -3.33 -21.35
N PRO A 48 -8.28 -3.35 -21.01
CA PRO A 48 -8.96 -2.20 -20.42
C PRO A 48 -8.38 -1.83 -19.04
N LEU A 49 -8.35 -0.52 -18.71
CA LEU A 49 -7.81 -0.03 -17.43
C LEU A 49 -8.59 -0.54 -16.20
N ASP A 50 -9.89 -0.77 -16.34
CA ASP A 50 -10.76 -1.34 -15.30
C ASP A 50 -10.57 -2.85 -15.09
N ARG A 51 -9.66 -3.47 -15.87
CA ARG A 51 -9.21 -4.85 -15.70
C ARG A 51 -7.75 -4.95 -15.28
N ILE A 52 -7.15 -3.83 -14.86
CA ILE A 52 -5.77 -3.78 -14.39
C ILE A 52 -5.76 -3.40 -12.92
N ALA A 53 -5.10 -4.24 -12.11
CA ALA A 53 -4.75 -3.95 -10.73
C ALA A 53 -3.23 -4.02 -10.52
N PHE A 54 -2.76 -3.44 -9.42
CA PHE A 54 -1.37 -3.55 -8.99
C PHE A 54 -1.25 -4.05 -7.55
N HIS A 55 -0.28 -4.93 -7.33
CA HIS A 55 0.13 -5.39 -6.00
C HIS A 55 1.58 -4.99 -5.77
N PHE A 56 1.79 -3.98 -4.93
CA PHE A 56 3.13 -3.48 -4.62
C PHE A 56 3.60 -3.93 -3.24
N HIS A 57 4.84 -4.41 -3.19
CA HIS A 57 5.56 -4.55 -1.92
C HIS A 57 6.35 -3.27 -1.64
N ASP A 58 6.40 -2.86 -0.37
CA ASP A 58 7.09 -1.64 0.04
C ASP A 58 8.50 -1.89 0.58
N THR A 59 9.15 -2.97 0.12
CA THR A 59 10.50 -3.38 0.54
C THR A 59 11.55 -2.26 0.39
N ARG A 60 11.37 -1.36 -0.58
CA ARG A 60 12.30 -0.24 -0.88
C ARG A 60 11.66 1.14 -0.77
N GLY A 61 10.47 1.24 -0.17
CA GLY A 61 9.81 2.54 0.06
C GLY A 61 9.27 3.20 -1.20
N THR A 62 8.97 2.44 -2.26
CA THR A 62 8.48 2.96 -3.55
C THR A 62 7.00 2.64 -3.80
N ALA A 63 6.33 1.88 -2.93
CA ALA A 63 4.99 1.38 -3.22
C ALA A 63 3.95 2.51 -3.40
N LEU A 64 3.92 3.52 -2.52
CA LEU A 64 3.00 4.66 -2.70
C LEU A 64 3.33 5.51 -3.93
N ALA A 65 4.62 5.67 -4.26
CA ALA A 65 5.01 6.36 -5.49
C ALA A 65 4.56 5.59 -6.74
N ASN A 66 4.60 4.26 -6.67
CA ASN A 66 4.09 3.38 -7.73
C ASN A 66 2.56 3.44 -7.84
N VAL A 67 1.84 3.52 -6.72
CA VAL A 67 0.39 3.78 -6.70
C VAL A 67 0.07 5.10 -7.38
N ALA A 68 0.78 6.18 -7.03
CA ALA A 68 0.58 7.50 -7.65
C ALA A 68 0.75 7.42 -9.18
N ALA A 69 1.79 6.75 -9.66
CA ALA A 69 2.00 6.54 -11.09
C ALA A 69 0.89 5.71 -11.75
N GLY A 70 0.36 4.69 -11.06
CA GLY A 70 -0.79 3.92 -11.53
C GLY A 70 -2.06 4.78 -11.62
N LEU A 71 -2.32 5.61 -10.61
CA LEU A 71 -3.46 6.53 -10.60
C LEU A 71 -3.39 7.53 -11.76
N ASP A 72 -2.23 8.12 -12.00
CA ASP A 72 -1.95 9.03 -13.11
C ASP A 72 -2.16 8.35 -14.48
N ALA A 73 -1.82 7.06 -14.58
CA ALA A 73 -2.05 6.24 -15.76
C ALA A 73 -3.50 5.74 -15.91
N GLY A 74 -4.39 6.03 -14.94
CA GLY A 74 -5.81 5.70 -15.00
C GLY A 74 -6.22 4.41 -14.28
N VAL A 75 -5.29 3.70 -13.63
CA VAL A 75 -5.59 2.49 -12.84
C VAL A 75 -6.30 2.87 -11.53
N ARG A 76 -7.24 2.03 -11.09
CA ARG A 76 -8.10 2.30 -9.91
C ARG A 76 -8.14 1.16 -8.89
N CYS A 77 -7.51 0.02 -9.16
CA CYS A 77 -7.46 -1.13 -8.25
C CYS A 77 -6.02 -1.35 -7.76
N PHE A 78 -5.84 -1.40 -6.44
CA PHE A 78 -4.54 -1.58 -5.80
C PHE A 78 -4.68 -2.51 -4.59
N ASP A 79 -3.87 -3.56 -4.57
CA ASP A 79 -3.79 -4.48 -3.44
C ASP A 79 -2.91 -3.87 -2.33
N ALA A 80 -3.34 -4.06 -1.09
CA ALA A 80 -2.63 -3.66 0.11
C ALA A 80 -2.96 -4.62 1.26
N SER A 81 -2.22 -4.52 2.37
CA SER A 81 -2.44 -5.36 3.55
C SER A 81 -2.47 -4.53 4.83
N ALA A 82 -3.45 -4.77 5.69
CA ALA A 82 -3.54 -4.07 6.98
C ALA A 82 -2.27 -4.32 7.80
N GLY A 83 -1.69 -3.26 8.36
CA GLY A 83 -0.45 -3.34 9.11
C GLY A 83 0.79 -3.64 8.26
N GLY A 84 0.69 -3.51 6.93
CA GLY A 84 1.73 -3.96 6.01
C GLY A 84 2.00 -5.47 6.13
N THR A 85 1.05 -6.22 6.71
CA THR A 85 1.28 -7.62 7.05
C THR A 85 1.53 -8.41 5.77
N GLY A 86 2.55 -9.25 5.84
CA GLY A 86 3.17 -9.82 4.66
C GLY A 86 4.68 -9.78 4.84
N GLY A 87 5.34 -10.62 4.06
CA GLY A 87 6.76 -10.88 4.23
C GLY A 87 7.04 -12.27 3.69
N CYS A 88 7.95 -12.33 2.73
CA CYS A 88 8.32 -13.58 2.14
C CYS A 88 9.17 -14.37 3.15
N PRO A 89 8.81 -15.61 3.54
CA PRO A 89 9.67 -16.43 4.39
C PRO A 89 11.05 -16.70 3.74
N TYR A 90 11.16 -16.47 2.43
CA TYR A 90 12.40 -16.58 1.66
C TYR A 90 13.22 -15.27 1.56
N ALA A 91 12.72 -14.12 2.07
CA ALA A 91 13.42 -12.84 2.03
C ALA A 91 13.40 -12.13 3.42
N PRO A 92 14.33 -12.48 4.33
CA PRO A 92 14.46 -11.82 5.62
C PRO A 92 14.71 -10.32 5.46
N GLY A 93 13.85 -9.47 6.06
CA GLY A 93 14.02 -8.01 6.06
C GLY A 93 13.21 -7.24 5.01
N ALA A 94 12.41 -7.92 4.18
CA ALA A 94 11.44 -7.22 3.33
C ALA A 94 10.33 -6.60 4.19
N ALA A 95 10.07 -5.29 4.04
CA ALA A 95 9.05 -4.55 4.77
C ALA A 95 7.61 -5.10 4.57
N GLY A 96 7.41 -5.96 3.55
CA GLY A 96 6.14 -6.64 3.28
C GLY A 96 5.35 -5.95 2.19
N ASN A 97 4.03 -6.13 2.24
CA ASN A 97 3.09 -5.49 1.33
C ASN A 97 3.01 -3.98 1.62
N LEU A 98 2.51 -3.20 0.67
CA LEU A 98 2.01 -1.86 0.97
C LEU A 98 0.96 -1.93 2.09
N ALA A 99 1.08 -1.07 3.11
CA ALA A 99 0.14 -1.02 4.21
C ALA A 99 -1.18 -0.36 3.77
N THR A 100 -2.31 -0.98 4.11
CA THR A 100 -3.63 -0.44 3.75
C THR A 100 -3.86 0.93 4.39
N GLU A 101 -3.46 1.14 5.64
CA GLU A 101 -3.57 2.43 6.32
C GLU A 101 -2.73 3.53 5.68
N ASP A 102 -1.54 3.20 5.16
CA ASP A 102 -0.67 4.15 4.46
C ASP A 102 -1.27 4.51 3.08
N LEU A 103 -1.87 3.52 2.40
CA LEU A 103 -2.59 3.74 1.14
C LEU A 103 -3.85 4.59 1.34
N VAL A 104 -4.70 4.25 2.30
CA VAL A 104 -5.93 5.00 2.60
C VAL A 104 -5.60 6.45 2.94
N TYR A 105 -4.64 6.67 3.84
CA TYR A 105 -4.17 8.02 4.15
C TYR A 105 -3.71 8.78 2.89
N PHE A 106 -2.92 8.14 2.04
CA PHE A 106 -2.46 8.74 0.79
C PHE A 106 -3.62 9.10 -0.14
N LEU A 107 -4.61 8.22 -0.29
CA LEU A 107 -5.78 8.44 -1.13
C LEU A 107 -6.65 9.57 -0.58
N ASP A 108 -6.97 9.56 0.72
CA ASP A 108 -7.72 10.61 1.41
C ASP A 108 -7.05 11.97 1.24
N ALA A 109 -5.75 12.07 1.55
CA ALA A 109 -4.98 13.30 1.45
C ALA A 109 -4.82 13.80 0.00
N SER A 110 -4.92 12.90 -0.98
CA SER A 110 -4.86 13.21 -2.40
C SER A 110 -6.24 13.44 -3.03
N GLY A 111 -7.33 13.35 -2.26
CA GLY A 111 -8.70 13.61 -2.72
C GLY A 111 -9.35 12.46 -3.52
N TRP A 112 -8.85 11.23 -3.39
CA TRP A 112 -9.43 10.05 -4.03
C TRP A 112 -10.52 9.42 -3.16
N SER A 113 -11.66 9.10 -3.76
CA SER A 113 -12.74 8.38 -3.09
C SER A 113 -12.50 6.87 -3.14
N HIS A 114 -12.59 6.19 -2.00
CA HIS A 114 -12.46 4.73 -1.91
C HIS A 114 -13.43 4.07 -0.89
N GLY A 115 -14.01 4.83 0.04
CA GLY A 115 -15.05 4.34 0.96
C GLY A 115 -14.56 3.42 2.08
N VAL A 116 -13.26 3.44 2.40
CA VAL A 116 -12.64 2.63 3.46
C VAL A 116 -12.55 3.46 4.74
N ASP A 117 -12.89 2.85 5.88
CA ASP A 117 -12.74 3.46 7.21
C ASP A 117 -11.31 3.28 7.74
N LEU A 118 -10.53 4.36 7.78
CA LEU A 118 -9.14 4.35 8.25
C LEU A 118 -9.02 3.88 9.71
N GLU A 119 -9.93 4.29 10.59
CA GLU A 119 -9.87 3.91 12.00
C GLU A 119 -10.16 2.40 12.17
N GLY A 120 -11.12 1.87 11.42
CA GLY A 120 -11.37 0.42 11.34
C GLY A 120 -10.16 -0.37 10.82
N VAL A 121 -9.45 0.14 9.81
CA VAL A 121 -8.22 -0.47 9.30
C VAL A 121 -7.11 -0.44 10.35
N LEU A 122 -6.92 0.68 11.05
CA LEU A 122 -5.93 0.80 12.12
C LEU A 122 -6.21 -0.17 13.27
N ALA A 123 -7.47 -0.35 13.66
CA ALA A 123 -7.86 -1.33 14.67
C ALA A 123 -7.52 -2.76 14.23
N ALA A 124 -7.80 -3.11 12.96
CA ALA A 124 -7.45 -4.41 12.39
C ALA A 124 -5.92 -4.62 12.32
N ALA A 125 -5.16 -3.59 11.92
CA ALA A 125 -3.71 -3.63 11.86
C ALA A 125 -3.08 -3.84 13.25
N GLN A 126 -3.59 -3.16 14.29
CA GLN A 126 -3.15 -3.35 15.67
C GLN A 126 -3.45 -4.76 16.19
N PHE A 127 -4.66 -5.28 15.91
CA PHE A 127 -5.02 -6.65 16.26
C PHE A 127 -4.08 -7.68 15.61
N ALA A 128 -3.78 -7.52 14.32
CA ALA A 128 -2.88 -8.39 13.59
C ALA A 128 -1.45 -8.33 14.16
N ALA A 129 -0.93 -7.13 14.42
CA ALA A 129 0.39 -6.91 15.02
C ALA A 129 0.51 -7.62 16.38
N GLN A 130 -0.48 -7.45 17.26
CA GLN A 130 -0.54 -8.12 18.56
C GLN A 130 -0.60 -9.64 18.43
N THR A 131 -1.46 -10.15 17.55
CA THR A 131 -1.63 -11.59 17.30
C THR A 131 -0.34 -12.24 16.78
N LEU A 132 0.40 -11.54 15.92
CA LEU A 132 1.66 -12.01 15.34
C LEU A 132 2.87 -11.78 16.26
N GLY A 133 2.69 -11.08 17.39
CA GLY A 133 3.80 -10.70 18.26
C GLY A 133 4.83 -9.80 17.59
N LYS A 134 4.41 -8.99 16.60
CA LYS A 134 5.28 -8.07 15.86
C LYS A 134 4.81 -6.63 16.07
N PRO A 135 5.72 -5.66 16.24
CA PRO A 135 5.32 -4.26 16.33
C PRO A 135 4.71 -3.78 15.00
N LEU A 136 3.71 -2.90 15.09
CA LEU A 136 3.17 -2.19 13.93
C LEU A 136 4.19 -1.16 13.45
N SER A 137 4.81 -1.39 12.30
CA SER A 137 5.92 -0.57 11.76
C SER A 137 5.52 0.33 10.59
N THR A 138 4.24 0.34 10.22
CA THR A 138 3.68 1.16 9.14
C THR A 138 3.63 2.62 9.54
N LYS A 139 3.64 3.54 8.55
CA LYS A 139 3.85 4.97 8.83
C LYS A 139 2.65 5.57 9.55
N VAL A 140 1.46 5.33 9.05
CA VAL A 140 0.19 5.78 9.64
C VAL A 140 -0.13 4.96 10.90
N GLY A 141 0.18 3.66 10.91
CA GLY A 141 0.04 2.82 12.11
C GLY A 141 0.83 3.34 13.32
N GLN A 142 2.00 3.95 13.09
CA GLN A 142 2.79 4.61 14.13
C GLN A 142 2.37 6.05 14.41
N ALA A 143 1.96 6.78 13.37
CA ALA A 143 1.61 8.19 13.49
C ALA A 143 0.21 8.44 14.06
N GLY A 144 -0.70 7.48 13.95
CA GLY A 144 -2.14 7.67 14.13
C GLY A 144 -2.80 8.31 12.90
N GLY A 145 -4.12 8.42 12.94
CA GLY A 145 -4.89 9.12 11.91
C GLY A 145 -4.66 10.63 11.91
N TRP A 146 -5.36 11.32 11.02
CA TRP A 146 -5.28 12.76 10.83
C TRP A 146 -6.65 13.30 10.42
N ASP A 147 -7.03 14.46 10.96
CA ASP A 147 -8.25 15.15 10.59
C ASP A 147 -8.00 16.07 9.38
N PRO A 148 -8.59 15.76 8.21
CA PRO A 148 -8.38 16.54 7.00
C PRO A 148 -8.95 17.96 7.05
N ALA A 149 -9.92 18.23 7.93
CA ALA A 149 -10.47 19.57 8.09
C ALA A 149 -9.57 20.48 8.95
N THR A 150 -8.90 19.92 9.96
CA THR A 150 -8.15 20.72 10.94
C THR A 150 -6.64 20.61 10.80
N GLY A 151 -6.14 19.62 10.09
CA GLY A 151 -4.69 19.41 10.00
C GLY A 151 -4.08 18.72 11.22
N LEU A 152 -4.89 18.27 12.18
CA LEU A 152 -4.41 17.75 13.46
C LEU A 152 -4.37 16.21 13.49
N PRO A 153 -3.41 15.59 14.22
CA PRO A 153 -3.42 14.14 14.44
C PRO A 153 -4.67 13.67 15.19
N THR A 154 -5.22 12.53 14.80
CA THR A 154 -6.30 11.80 15.51
C THR A 154 -5.75 10.50 16.12
N GLY A 155 -6.49 9.90 17.07
CA GLY A 155 -6.19 8.56 17.58
C GLY A 155 -4.92 8.40 18.42
N ARG A 156 -4.11 9.44 18.64
CA ARG A 156 -3.00 9.41 19.60
C ARG A 156 -3.54 9.49 21.02
N THR A 157 -3.53 8.38 21.75
CA THR A 157 -3.44 8.47 23.21
C THR A 157 -2.12 9.17 23.52
N ALA A 158 -2.16 10.33 24.19
CA ALA A 158 -0.96 11.03 24.61
C ALA A 158 0.01 10.04 25.27
N ALA A 159 1.25 9.96 24.78
CA ALA A 159 2.28 9.24 25.50
C ALA A 159 2.33 9.79 26.94
N PRO A 160 2.39 8.96 27.98
CA PRO A 160 2.57 9.46 29.33
C PRO A 160 3.79 10.37 29.34
N SER A 161 3.63 11.61 29.77
CA SER A 161 4.74 12.56 29.87
C SER A 161 5.89 11.89 30.62
N PRO A 162 7.14 11.93 30.13
CA PRO A 162 8.26 11.40 30.89
C PRO A 162 8.26 12.12 32.23
N GLY A 163 7.98 11.36 33.30
CA GLY A 163 7.86 11.89 34.65
C GLY A 163 9.09 12.74 34.95
N ARG A 164 8.86 14.00 35.32
CA ARG A 164 9.93 14.92 35.72
C ARG A 164 10.76 14.19 36.79
N PRO A 165 12.08 13.99 36.59
CA PRO A 165 12.89 13.35 37.61
C PRO A 165 12.74 14.17 38.90
N LEU A 166 12.28 13.51 39.96
CA LEU A 166 12.24 14.09 41.30
C LEU A 166 13.67 14.48 41.65
N GLY A 167 13.91 15.79 41.70
CA GLY A 167 15.19 16.35 42.12
C GLY A 167 15.52 15.79 43.50
N ARG A 168 16.69 15.16 43.61
CA ARG A 168 17.28 14.83 44.90
C ARG A 168 17.74 16.15 45.53
N ALA A 169 17.15 16.49 46.68
CA ALA A 169 17.74 17.39 47.66
C ALA A 169 18.62 16.56 48.61
#